data_AF-A0A4Y9T9S6-F1
#
_entry.id   AF-A0A4Y9T9S6-F1
#
_cell.length_a   1.000
_cell.length_b   1.000
_cell.length_c   1.000
_cell.angle_alpha   90.00
_cell.angle_beta   90.00
_cell.angle_gamma   90.00
#
_symmetry.space_group_name_H-M   'P 1'
#
loop_
_entity.id
_entity.type
_entity.pdbx_description
1 polymer ?
#
loop_
_entity_poly.entity_id
_entity_poly.type
_entity_poly.pdbx_seq_one_letter_code
_entity_poly.pdbx_strand_id
1 'polypeptide(L)'
;LLQGVPFHFNDMLVSTYTGSFWQLLNPFALLTGVVSSAMITLQGGTYLAHRTEGVVQSRAIKGGVGAALVLLCTFVIAGVWLQSIDGYRITSVVDIAGLPDILNKTVVREAGAWMANYGHYPALWLLPALGLAGAAGAALLLLMRRT
;
A
#
# COMPACT_ATOMS: atom_id res chain seq x y z
N LEU A 1 -9.13 -0.89 -2.13
CA LEU A 1 -9.25 0.34 -2.95
C LEU A 1 -8.59 0.19 -4.31
N LEU A 2 -7.37 -0.34 -4.42
CA LEU A 2 -6.66 -0.50 -5.70
C LEU A 2 -7.43 -1.30 -6.78
N GLN A 3 -8.33 -2.20 -6.37
CA GLN A 3 -9.18 -2.99 -7.28
C GLN A 3 -10.54 -2.33 -7.58
N GLY A 4 -10.83 -1.17 -6.99
CA GLY A 4 -12.18 -0.60 -6.95
C GLY A 4 -13.07 -1.23 -5.88
N VAL A 5 -14.22 -0.60 -5.65
CA VAL A 5 -15.26 -1.07 -4.71
C VAL A 5 -16.65 -0.84 -5.31
N PRO A 6 -17.64 -1.70 -5.02
CA PRO A 6 -18.97 -1.61 -5.63
C PRO A 6 -19.84 -0.57 -4.90
N PHE A 7 -19.75 0.68 -5.35
CA PHE A 7 -20.61 1.77 -4.92
C PHE A 7 -21.02 2.65 -6.11
N HIS A 8 -22.11 3.39 -5.95
CA HIS A 8 -22.57 4.36 -6.93
C HIS A 8 -23.19 5.56 -6.24
N PHE A 9 -23.32 6.66 -6.97
CA PHE A 9 -24.05 7.86 -6.56
C PHE A 9 -25.39 7.92 -7.30
N ASN A 10 -26.42 8.47 -6.66
CA ASN A 10 -27.63 8.91 -7.36
C ASN A 10 -27.50 10.38 -7.81
N ASP A 11 -28.55 10.92 -8.44
CA ASP A 11 -28.58 12.31 -8.95
C ASP A 11 -28.41 13.39 -7.86
N MET A 12 -28.69 13.03 -6.60
CA MET A 12 -28.49 13.90 -5.43
C MET A 12 -27.13 13.69 -4.76
N LEU A 13 -26.20 12.99 -5.43
CA LEU A 13 -24.86 12.64 -4.91
C LEU A 13 -24.87 11.82 -3.61
N VAL A 14 -25.96 11.10 -3.33
CA VAL A 14 -26.02 10.16 -2.22
C VAL A 14 -25.28 8.88 -2.60
N SER A 15 -24.23 8.55 -1.85
CA SER A 15 -23.44 7.35 -2.05
C SER A 15 -24.17 6.11 -1.52
N THR A 16 -24.37 5.11 -2.38
CA THR A 16 -24.92 3.80 -2.01
C THR A 16 -23.89 2.71 -2.26
N TYR A 17 -23.58 1.93 -1.22
CA TYR A 17 -22.70 0.76 -1.31
C TYR A 17 -23.52 -0.50 -1.53
N THR A 18 -23.19 -1.29 -2.54
CA THR A 18 -23.96 -2.50 -2.92
C THR A 18 -23.18 -3.79 -2.68
N GLY A 19 -21.97 -3.70 -2.13
CA GLY A 19 -21.18 -4.88 -1.78
C GLY A 19 -21.52 -5.44 -0.40
N SER A 20 -20.83 -6.52 -0.03
CA SER A 20 -20.85 -7.10 1.32
C SER A 20 -19.48 -7.01 1.98
N PHE A 21 -19.43 -7.16 3.31
CA PHE A 21 -18.18 -7.17 4.06
C PHE A 21 -17.23 -8.29 3.58
N TRP A 22 -17.76 -9.47 3.30
CA TRP A 22 -16.96 -10.64 2.91
C TRP A 22 -16.28 -10.47 1.54
N GLN A 23 -16.84 -9.66 0.64
CA GLN A 23 -16.20 -9.33 -0.63
C GLN A 23 -14.91 -8.50 -0.47
N LEU A 24 -14.74 -7.82 0.67
CA LEU A 24 -13.53 -7.07 0.98
C LEU A 24 -12.35 -8.02 1.30
N LEU A 25 -12.61 -9.25 1.72
CA LEU A 25 -11.60 -10.26 2.06
C LEU A 25 -11.12 -11.03 0.82
N ASN A 26 -10.83 -10.30 -0.27
CA ASN A 26 -10.27 -10.90 -1.47
C ASN A 26 -8.74 -11.14 -1.34
N PRO A 27 -8.14 -12.02 -2.16
CA PRO A 27 -6.75 -12.42 -2.01
C PRO A 27 -5.74 -11.26 -2.02
N PHE A 28 -5.93 -10.29 -2.92
CA PHE A 28 -5.04 -9.13 -3.01
C PHE A 28 -5.20 -8.22 -1.79
N ALA A 29 -6.44 -7.99 -1.33
CA ALA A 29 -6.70 -7.23 -0.11
C ALA A 29 -6.04 -7.89 1.11
N LEU A 30 -6.14 -9.21 1.25
CA LEU A 30 -5.47 -9.97 2.32
C LEU A 30 -3.95 -9.80 2.27
N LEU A 31 -3.34 -9.90 1.08
CA LEU A 31 -1.91 -9.65 0.89
C LEU A 31 -1.51 -8.24 1.35
N THR A 32 -2.27 -7.22 0.96
CA THR A 32 -2.01 -5.83 1.42
C THR A 32 -2.23 -5.67 2.94
N GLY A 33 -3.13 -6.46 3.53
CA GLY A 33 -3.29 -6.54 4.98
C GLY A 33 -2.04 -7.11 5.67
N VAL A 34 -1.42 -8.15 5.10
CA VAL A 34 -0.15 -8.70 5.60
C VAL A 34 0.98 -7.68 5.46
N VAL A 35 1.07 -6.98 4.32
CA VAL A 35 2.04 -5.86 4.14
C VAL A 35 1.89 -4.83 5.26
N SER A 36 0.67 -4.38 5.54
CA SER A 36 0.40 -3.38 6.58
C SER A 36 0.75 -3.89 7.98
N SER A 37 0.33 -5.11 8.32
CA SER A 37 0.62 -5.74 9.62
C SER A 37 2.13 -5.92 9.84
N ALA A 38 2.86 -6.37 8.82
CA ALA A 38 4.32 -6.52 8.87
C ALA A 38 5.01 -5.17 9.06
N MET A 39 4.57 -4.13 8.36
CA MET A 39 5.08 -2.76 8.51
C MET A 39 4.90 -2.21 9.93
N ILE A 40 3.70 -2.34 10.50
CA ILE A 40 3.43 -1.88 11.88
C ILE A 40 4.25 -2.69 12.90
N THR A 41 4.38 -4.00 12.67
CA THR A 41 5.17 -4.88 13.54
C THR A 41 6.67 -4.54 13.49
N LEU A 42 7.21 -4.24 12.30
CA LEU A 42 8.58 -3.74 12.14
C LEU A 42 8.78 -2.44 12.92
N GLN A 43 7.86 -1.48 12.78
CA GLN A 43 7.93 -0.21 13.50
C GLN A 43 7.90 -0.40 15.01
N GLY A 44 6.97 -1.21 15.51
CA GLY A 44 6.85 -1.53 16.94
C GLY A 44 8.07 -2.28 17.48
N GLY A 45 8.59 -3.25 16.72
CA GLY A 45 9.80 -4.00 17.07
C GLY A 45 11.04 -3.11 17.13
N THR A 46 11.17 -2.18 16.19
CA THR A 46 12.27 -1.21 16.16
C THR A 46 12.20 -0.26 17.36
N TYR A 47 11.02 0.27 17.65
CA TYR A 47 10.79 1.13 18.81
C TYR A 47 11.11 0.40 20.13
N LEU A 48 10.61 -0.82 20.31
CA LEU A 48 10.87 -1.62 21.51
C LEU A 48 12.36 -1.94 21.65
N ALA A 49 13.05 -2.27 20.56
CA ALA A 49 14.48 -2.56 20.59
C ALA A 49 15.32 -1.36 21.03
N HIS A 50 14.90 -0.13 20.73
CA HIS A 50 15.54 1.10 21.21
C HIS A 50 15.23 1.40 22.70
N ARG A 51 14.12 0.89 23.22
CA ARG A 51 13.61 1.21 24.57
C ARG A 51 13.79 0.10 25.60
N THR A 52 14.38 -1.03 25.22
CA THR A 52 14.51 -2.21 26.09
C THR A 52 15.90 -2.79 26.00
N GLU A 53 16.27 -3.57 27.00
CA GLU A 53 17.59 -4.21 27.09
C GLU A 53 17.46 -5.73 27.31
N GLY A 54 18.59 -6.43 27.14
CA GLY A 54 18.73 -7.84 27.46
C GLY A 54 17.75 -8.74 26.67
N VAL A 55 17.01 -9.58 27.41
CA VAL A 55 16.12 -10.59 26.81
C VAL A 55 14.94 -9.98 26.05
N VAL A 56 14.42 -8.84 26.51
CA VAL A 56 13.28 -8.17 25.87
C VAL A 56 13.72 -7.55 24.55
N GLN A 57 14.86 -6.86 24.55
CA GLN A 57 15.46 -6.29 23.34
C GLN A 57 15.74 -7.36 22.29
N SER A 58 16.34 -8.49 22.69
CA SER A 58 16.64 -9.61 21.80
C SER A 58 15.37 -10.16 21.13
N ARG A 59 14.25 -10.26 21.86
CA ARG A 59 12.96 -10.68 21.31
C ARG A 59 12.37 -9.63 20.37
N ALA A 60 12.45 -8.34 20.73
CA ALA A 60 11.98 -7.24 19.89
C ALA A 60 12.74 -7.19 18.56
N ILE A 61 14.07 -7.34 18.59
CA ILE A 61 14.93 -7.42 17.39
C ILE A 61 14.51 -8.61 16.51
N LYS A 62 14.37 -9.81 17.08
CA LYS A 62 13.96 -11.00 16.31
C LYS A 62 12.59 -10.80 15.65
N GLY A 63 11.61 -10.26 16.38
CA GLY A 63 10.29 -9.96 15.86
C GLY A 63 10.32 -8.90 14.76
N GLY A 64 11.07 -7.81 14.96
CA GLY A 64 11.23 -6.73 13.98
C GLY A 64 11.90 -7.21 12.69
N VAL A 65 12.99 -7.96 12.79
CA VAL A 65 13.68 -8.54 11.61
C VAL A 65 12.77 -9.51 10.86
N GLY A 66 12.05 -10.38 11.57
CA GLY A 66 11.08 -11.27 10.93
C GLY A 66 9.98 -10.51 10.19
N ALA A 67 9.44 -9.45 10.81
CA ALA A 67 8.45 -8.58 10.19
C ALA A 67 8.99 -7.83 8.97
N ALA A 68 10.25 -7.37 9.01
CA ALA A 68 10.90 -6.75 7.85
C ALA A 68 11.01 -7.71 6.66
N LEU A 69 11.38 -8.97 6.89
CA LEU A 69 11.46 -9.97 5.82
C LEU A 69 10.08 -10.23 5.20
N VAL A 70 9.04 -10.39 6.02
CA VAL A 70 7.66 -10.54 5.54
C VAL A 70 7.23 -9.32 4.73
N LEU A 71 7.51 -8.11 5.24
CA LEU A 71 7.21 -6.86 4.55
C LEU A 71 7.88 -6.79 3.18
N LEU A 72 9.20 -7.02 3.11
CA LEU A 72 9.97 -6.98 1.85
C LEU A 72 9.40 -7.95 0.82
N CYS A 73 9.18 -9.21 1.19
CA CYS A 73 8.64 -10.22 0.28
C CYS A 73 7.22 -9.86 -0.17
N THR A 74 6.33 -9.56 0.76
CA THR A 74 4.91 -9.30 0.44
C THR A 74 4.71 -7.99 -0.32
N PHE A 75 5.52 -6.96 -0.06
CA PHE A 75 5.48 -5.69 -0.79
C PHE A 75 5.90 -5.88 -2.25
N VAL A 76 6.98 -6.63 -2.50
CA VAL A 76 7.40 -6.95 -3.88
C VAL A 76 6.34 -7.78 -4.60
N ILE A 77 5.81 -8.83 -3.95
CA ILE A 77 4.75 -9.66 -4.54
C ILE A 77 3.51 -8.82 -4.85
N ALA A 78 3.08 -7.94 -3.92
CA ALA A 78 1.93 -7.07 -4.12
C ALA A 78 2.17 -6.07 -5.26
N GLY A 79 3.37 -5.51 -5.36
CA GLY A 79 3.75 -4.59 -6.43
C GLY A 79 3.76 -5.25 -7.81
N VAL A 80 4.27 -6.48 -7.91
CA VAL A 80 4.23 -7.27 -9.16
C VAL A 80 2.79 -7.64 -9.52
N TRP A 81 2.00 -8.11 -8.55
CA TRP A 81 0.60 -8.46 -8.78
C TRP A 81 -0.25 -7.25 -9.17
N LEU A 82 0.02 -6.06 -8.60
CA LEU A 82 -0.69 -4.84 -8.95
C LEU A 82 -0.61 -4.50 -10.45
N GLN A 83 0.47 -4.89 -11.13
CA GLN A 83 0.64 -4.65 -12.57
C GLN A 83 -0.38 -5.41 -13.42
N SER A 84 -0.94 -6.51 -12.92
CA SER A 84 -1.98 -7.29 -13.61
C SER A 84 -3.40 -6.85 -13.24
N ILE A 85 -3.57 -5.84 -12.38
CA ILE A 85 -4.88 -5.32 -11.96
C ILE A 85 -5.20 -4.09 -12.80
N ASP A 86 -6.39 -4.08 -13.41
CA ASP A 86 -6.86 -2.89 -14.14
C ASP A 86 -6.96 -1.69 -13.20
N GLY A 87 -6.33 -0.58 -13.59
CA GLY A 87 -6.47 0.68 -12.89
C GLY A 87 -7.63 1.51 -13.44
N TYR A 88 -7.82 2.69 -12.85
CA TYR A 88 -8.86 3.63 -13.25
C TYR A 88 -8.22 4.88 -13.84
N ARG A 89 -8.62 5.27 -15.05
CA ARG A 89 -8.12 6.47 -15.74
C ARG A 89 -9.27 7.40 -16.10
N ILE A 90 -9.11 8.68 -15.77
CA ILE A 90 -10.03 9.75 -16.17
C ILE A 90 -9.79 10.06 -17.65
N THR A 91 -10.86 10.07 -18.44
CA THR A 91 -10.82 10.36 -19.89
C THR A 91 -11.43 11.70 -20.26
N SER A 92 -12.25 12.28 -19.39
CA SER A 92 -12.81 13.61 -19.57
C SER A 92 -11.76 14.70 -19.30
N VAL A 93 -12.03 15.91 -19.78
CA VAL A 93 -11.28 17.10 -19.36
C VAL A 93 -11.47 17.30 -17.86
N VAL A 94 -10.38 17.58 -17.15
CA VAL A 94 -10.41 17.90 -15.72
C VAL A 94 -10.18 19.39 -15.57
N ASP A 95 -11.23 20.13 -15.23
CA ASP A 95 -11.13 21.54 -14.86
C ASP A 95 -10.75 21.65 -13.38
N ILE A 96 -9.50 22.07 -13.12
CA ILE A 96 -8.96 22.21 -11.76
C ILE A 96 -9.53 23.46 -11.06
N ALA A 97 -10.00 24.45 -11.82
CA ALA A 97 -10.60 25.68 -11.29
C ALA A 97 -12.13 25.57 -11.14
N GLY A 98 -12.73 24.49 -11.66
CA GLY A 98 -14.16 24.24 -11.63
C GLY A 98 -14.68 23.85 -10.24
N LEU A 99 -16.01 23.83 -10.11
CA LEU A 99 -16.66 23.29 -8.92
C LEU A 99 -16.43 21.77 -8.83
N PRO A 100 -16.32 21.20 -7.62
CA PRO A 100 -16.22 19.75 -7.45
C PRO A 100 -17.48 19.04 -7.98
N ASP A 101 -17.35 18.38 -9.13
CA ASP A 101 -18.43 17.61 -9.75
C ASP A 101 -17.97 16.18 -10.05
N ILE A 102 -18.63 15.22 -9.40
CA ILE A 102 -18.28 13.79 -9.47
C ILE A 102 -18.99 13.10 -10.64
N LEU A 103 -20.12 13.63 -11.12
CA LEU A 103 -20.94 13.01 -12.16
C LEU A 103 -20.48 13.41 -13.57
N ASN A 104 -19.93 14.61 -13.72
CA ASN A 104 -19.43 15.12 -15.01
C ASN A 104 -18.06 14.59 -15.43
N LYS A 105 -17.43 13.69 -14.65
CA LYS A 105 -16.17 13.04 -15.03
C LYS A 105 -16.43 11.67 -15.67
N THR A 106 -15.66 11.34 -16.70
CA THR A 106 -15.70 9.99 -17.31
C THR A 106 -14.45 9.22 -16.90
N VAL A 107 -14.64 8.00 -16.40
CA VAL A 107 -13.55 7.13 -15.93
C VAL A 107 -13.69 5.76 -16.58
N VAL A 108 -12.58 5.23 -17.09
CA VAL A 108 -12.50 3.89 -17.66
C VAL A 108 -11.60 2.99 -16.80
N ARG A 109 -11.87 1.69 -16.83
CA ARG A 109 -10.95 0.67 -16.31
C ARG A 109 -10.01 0.27 -17.43
N GLU A 110 -8.71 0.31 -17.16
CA GLU A 110 -7.69 0.08 -18.18
C GLU A 110 -6.50 -0.71 -17.61
N ALA A 111 -6.08 -1.72 -18.36
CA ALA A 111 -4.91 -2.53 -18.04
C ALA A 111 -3.65 -1.65 -18.02
N GLY A 112 -2.81 -1.83 -16.99
CA GLY A 112 -1.58 -1.05 -16.85
C GLY A 112 -1.77 0.41 -16.41
N ALA A 113 -3.00 0.89 -16.18
CA ALA A 113 -3.24 2.27 -15.74
C ALA A 113 -2.53 2.61 -14.42
N TRP A 114 -2.33 1.65 -13.52
CA TRP A 114 -1.52 1.85 -12.31
C TRP A 114 -0.05 2.18 -12.61
N MET A 115 0.50 1.70 -13.73
CA MET A 115 1.89 1.90 -14.13
C MET A 115 2.10 3.15 -14.99
N ALA A 116 1.02 3.81 -15.46
CA ALA A 116 1.09 4.96 -16.35
C ALA A 116 1.93 6.11 -15.77
N ASN A 117 1.75 6.43 -14.48
CA ASN A 117 2.51 7.48 -13.80
C ASN A 117 4.00 7.15 -13.69
N TYR A 118 4.35 5.88 -13.48
CA TYR A 118 5.75 5.44 -13.43
C TYR A 118 6.43 5.51 -14.80
N GLY A 119 5.67 5.34 -15.89
CA GLY A 119 6.16 5.55 -17.25
C GLY A 119 6.34 7.04 -17.57
N HIS A 120 5.40 7.90 -17.15
CA HIS A 120 5.44 9.33 -17.46
C HIS A 120 6.44 10.10 -16.57
N TYR A 121 6.55 9.71 -15.29
CA TYR A 121 7.48 10.28 -14.32
C TYR A 121 8.37 9.18 -13.72
N PRO A 122 9.47 8.79 -14.40
CA PRO A 122 10.32 7.69 -13.96
C PRO A 122 10.91 7.84 -12.55
N ALA A 123 11.09 9.08 -12.08
CA ALA A 123 11.55 9.36 -10.72
C ALA A 123 10.61 8.80 -9.64
N LEU A 124 9.34 8.54 -9.94
CA LEU A 124 8.39 7.93 -9.00
C LEU A 124 8.80 6.51 -8.59
N TRP A 125 9.63 5.82 -9.37
CA TRP A 125 10.21 4.53 -8.96
C TRP A 125 11.08 4.62 -7.70
N LEU A 126 11.57 5.81 -7.35
CA LEU A 126 12.28 6.02 -6.09
C LEU A 126 11.37 5.77 -4.88
N LEU A 127 10.05 5.99 -4.96
CA LEU A 127 9.14 5.81 -3.85
C LEU A 127 9.05 4.34 -3.38
N PRO A 128 8.72 3.35 -4.23
CA PRO A 128 8.76 1.95 -3.82
C PRO A 128 10.17 1.47 -3.47
N ALA A 129 11.20 1.99 -4.17
CA ALA A 129 12.59 1.66 -3.85
C ALA A 129 12.98 2.12 -2.44
N LEU A 130 12.60 3.33 -2.03
CA LEU A 130 12.80 3.85 -0.68
C LEU A 130 12.02 3.05 0.36
N GLY A 131 10.81 2.61 0.05
CA GLY A 131 10.04 1.72 0.94
C GLY A 131 10.78 0.42 1.24
N LEU A 132 11.30 -0.24 0.21
CA LEU A 132 12.09 -1.47 0.36
C LEU A 132 13.44 -1.22 1.04
N ALA A 133 14.16 -0.17 0.63
CA ALA A 133 15.44 0.19 1.22
C ALA A 133 15.31 0.55 2.71
N GLY A 134 14.24 1.25 3.08
CA GLY A 134 13.93 1.60 4.47
C GLY A 134 13.67 0.36 5.34
N ALA A 135 12.85 -0.58 4.84
CA ALA A 135 12.59 -1.83 5.54
C ALA A 135 13.86 -2.69 5.70
N ALA A 136 14.67 -2.79 4.63
CA ALA A 136 15.95 -3.50 4.67
C ALA A 136 16.94 -2.82 5.61
N GLY A 137 17.05 -1.49 5.57
CA GLY A 137 17.89 -0.70 6.46
C GLY A 137 17.51 -0.86 7.93
N ALA A 138 16.21 -0.84 8.26
CA ALA A 138 15.72 -1.09 9.60
C ALA A 138 16.11 -2.50 10.10
N ALA A 139 15.93 -3.52 9.26
CA ALA A 139 16.35 -4.88 9.59
C ALA A 139 17.86 -4.98 9.85
N LEU A 140 18.68 -4.34 9.01
CA LEU A 140 20.13 -4.30 9.19
C LEU A 140 20.54 -3.61 10.49
N LEU A 141 19.97 -2.45 10.80
CA LEU A 141 20.26 -1.71 12.04
C LEU A 141 19.88 -2.51 13.28
N LEU A 142 18.74 -3.21 13.25
CA LEU A 142 18.30 -4.11 14.31
C LEU A 142 19.28 -5.28 14.50
N LEU A 143 19.72 -5.90 13.41
CA LEU A 143 20.71 -6.99 13.45
C LEU A 143 22.07 -6.52 13.98
N MET A 144 22.49 -5.31 13.61
CA MET A 144 23.70 -4.67 14.10
C MET A 144 23.59 -4.18 15.55
N ARG A 145 22.40 -4.27 16.17
CA ARG A 145 22.08 -3.73 17.50
C ARG A 145 22.41 -2.24 17.62
N ARG A 146 22.32 -1.51 16.51
CA ARG A 146 22.41 -0.05 16.48
C ARG A 146 21.01 0.51 16.67
N THR A 147 20.48 0.29 17.86
CA THR A 147 19.15 0.74 18.27
C THR A 147 19.30 1.93 19.17
#